data_AF-A0AAJ6XS16-F1
#
_entry.id   AF-A0AAJ6XS16-F1
#
_cell.length_a   1.000
_cell.length_b   1.000
_cell.length_c   1.000
_cell.angle_alpha   90.00
_cell.angle_beta   90.00
_cell.angle_gamma   90.00
#
_symmetry.space_group_name_H-M   'P 1'
#
loop_
_entity.id
_entity.type
_entity.pdbx_description
1 polymer ?
#
loop_
_entity_poly.entity_id
_entity_poly.type
_entity_poly.pdbx_seq_one_letter_code
_entity_poly.pdbx_strand_id
1 'polypeptide(L)'
;MGFADRRECPHLCRLAAEYIRDCDGCEEDIYSFFSQEPDADSLYVKLLEEFERCILSYFAFHWSHADLLISQVLNSDPEPKRKLKQIVMAATRERTFERVAKDLKVARVFSTLVEEMKAMGLASNDDSQCTEVMAPVAHSDRSPVLLFMGGGMGAGKSTVLKDILNESFWAGAAGNAVVIEADAFKESDVIYRALSSRGHVDMIHTAELVHQSSTDAASSLLVTALNEGRDVIMDGTLSWVPFVVQTITMARNVHRRRYRMGAGYKVGTGGAVTEEYWEKIDEEEQSLQEGSKRRKPYRIELVGVVCDAYLAVVRGIRRAIMCRRAVRVKSQLKSHKRFANAFLTYCHLVDNARLYCTNALEGPPKLIGWKDRDKTLLVDPDEIDCLKRVGCLNEEAESIYELYKYPNPACEDGSIWKDIVLSPSRLNIQRELKYSIQKVERSNDMFRVGGR
;
A
#
# COMPACT_ATOMS: atom_id res chain seq x y z
N MET A 1 7.91 -15.48 24.08
CA MET A 1 9.06 -15.33 25.00
C MET A 1 8.85 -15.89 26.42
N GLY A 2 7.64 -15.86 27.01
CA GLY A 2 7.37 -16.62 28.25
C GLY A 2 7.85 -15.98 29.56
N PHE A 3 7.87 -14.65 29.61
CA PHE A 3 8.00 -13.85 30.84
C PHE A 3 6.61 -13.61 31.43
N ALA A 4 6.45 -13.75 32.75
CA ALA A 4 5.15 -13.66 33.40
C ALA A 4 4.79 -12.22 33.77
N ASP A 5 5.78 -11.41 34.19
CA ASP A 5 5.60 -10.00 34.54
C ASP A 5 6.51 -9.10 33.70
N ARG A 6 5.95 -8.03 33.13
CA ARG A 6 6.69 -6.97 32.41
C ARG A 6 7.79 -6.33 33.26
N ARG A 7 7.65 -6.36 34.59
CA ARG A 7 8.64 -5.82 35.54
C ARG A 7 9.92 -6.64 35.59
N GLU A 8 9.90 -7.88 35.11
CA GLU A 8 11.11 -8.72 35.04
C GLU A 8 12.05 -8.30 33.89
N CYS A 9 11.52 -7.66 32.85
CA CYS A 9 12.29 -7.29 31.65
C CYS A 9 11.88 -5.90 31.12
N PRO A 10 12.09 -4.82 31.90
CA PRO A 10 11.64 -3.48 31.54
C PRO A 10 12.32 -2.95 30.26
N HIS A 11 13.59 -3.27 30.02
CA HIS A 11 14.30 -2.80 28.81
C HIS A 11 13.81 -3.56 27.58
N LEU A 12 13.62 -4.88 27.68
CA LEU A 12 13.00 -5.67 26.61
C LEU A 12 11.62 -5.13 26.22
N CYS A 13 10.79 -4.77 27.20
CA CYS A 13 9.47 -4.18 26.93
C CYS A 13 9.57 -2.86 26.18
N ARG A 14 10.56 -2.02 26.52
CA ARG A 14 10.82 -0.76 25.80
C ARG A 14 11.26 -1.05 24.36
N LEU A 15 12.24 -1.93 24.16
CA LEU A 15 12.75 -2.32 22.84
C LEU A 15 11.64 -2.90 21.96
N ALA A 16 10.78 -3.77 22.51
CA ALA A 16 9.64 -4.32 21.76
C ALA A 16 8.64 -3.23 21.33
N ALA A 17 8.42 -2.22 22.18
CA ALA A 17 7.53 -1.09 21.88
C ALA A 17 8.15 -0.10 20.88
N GLU A 18 9.47 0.07 20.88
CA GLU A 18 10.21 0.84 19.87
C GLU A 18 10.23 0.10 18.53
N TYR A 19 10.45 -1.22 18.55
CA TYR A 19 10.53 -2.07 17.37
C TYR A 19 9.21 -2.11 16.60
N ILE A 20 8.08 -2.33 17.28
CA ILE A 20 6.77 -2.37 16.61
C ILE A 20 6.39 -1.02 16.00
N ARG A 21 6.93 0.08 16.54
CA ARG A 21 6.71 1.45 16.05
C ARG A 21 7.72 1.89 15.00
N ASP A 22 8.74 1.08 14.72
CA ASP A 22 9.83 1.41 13.79
C ASP A 22 10.53 2.71 14.18
N CYS A 23 10.87 2.85 15.47
CA CYS A 23 11.57 4.03 15.95
C CYS A 23 13.03 4.05 15.44
N ASP A 24 13.49 5.23 15.00
CA ASP A 24 14.88 5.44 14.56
C ASP A 24 15.87 4.99 15.65
N GLY A 25 16.90 4.23 15.25
CA GLY A 25 17.93 3.71 16.17
C GLY A 25 17.52 2.45 16.95
N CYS A 26 16.29 1.95 16.81
CA CYS A 26 15.82 0.79 17.56
C CYS A 26 16.67 -0.48 17.34
N GLU A 27 17.08 -0.76 16.10
CA GLU A 27 17.93 -1.93 15.83
C GLU A 27 19.31 -1.82 16.49
N GLU A 28 19.89 -0.61 16.53
CA GLU A 28 21.16 -0.35 17.22
C GLU A 28 21.01 -0.50 18.74
N ASP A 29 19.86 -0.09 19.29
CA ASP A 29 19.53 -0.28 20.70
C ASP A 29 19.33 -1.76 21.06
N ILE A 30 18.68 -2.54 20.18
CA ILE A 30 18.52 -3.99 20.34
C ILE A 30 19.88 -4.69 20.28
N TYR A 31 20.77 -4.28 19.37
CA TYR A 31 22.12 -4.82 19.30
C TYR A 31 22.92 -4.48 20.57
N SER A 32 22.88 -3.21 20.98
CA SER A 32 23.56 -2.71 22.18
C SER A 32 23.10 -3.39 23.47
N PHE A 33 21.83 -3.82 23.52
CA PHE A 33 21.27 -4.58 24.64
C PHE A 33 22.04 -5.88 24.93
N PHE A 34 22.58 -6.54 23.92
CA PHE A 34 23.38 -7.76 24.08
C PHE A 34 24.90 -7.55 24.04
N SER A 35 25.38 -6.30 23.98
CA SER A 35 26.81 -5.97 23.77
C SER A 35 27.80 -6.61 24.77
N GLN A 36 27.34 -6.99 25.96
CA GLN A 36 28.15 -7.65 26.99
C GLN A 36 28.12 -9.18 26.91
N GLU A 37 27.30 -9.75 26.04
CA GLU A 37 27.20 -11.20 25.82
C GLU A 37 28.16 -11.65 24.70
N PRO A 38 28.82 -12.81 24.85
CA PRO A 38 29.80 -13.29 23.86
C PRO A 38 29.17 -13.60 22.49
N ASP A 39 27.88 -13.90 22.45
CA ASP A 39 27.13 -14.24 21.23
C ASP A 39 26.17 -13.12 20.79
N ALA A 40 26.55 -11.85 21.02
CA ALA A 40 25.71 -10.68 20.78
C ALA A 40 25.07 -10.65 19.38
N ASP A 41 25.85 -10.89 18.32
CA ASP A 41 25.37 -10.94 16.93
C ASP A 41 24.24 -11.98 16.74
N SER A 42 24.44 -13.18 17.29
CA SER A 42 23.46 -14.27 17.19
C SER A 42 22.20 -13.97 17.98
N LEU A 43 22.35 -13.41 19.20
CA LEU A 43 21.23 -13.05 20.07
C LEU A 43 20.41 -11.90 19.49
N TYR A 44 21.05 -10.92 18.86
CA TYR A 44 20.41 -9.83 18.14
C TYR A 44 19.50 -10.36 17.02
N VAL A 45 20.02 -11.18 16.10
CA VAL A 45 19.23 -11.78 15.01
C VAL A 45 18.07 -12.60 15.55
N LYS A 46 18.33 -13.45 16.56
CA LYS A 46 17.29 -14.26 17.20
C LYS A 46 16.18 -13.41 17.84
N LEU A 47 16.53 -12.27 18.44
CA LEU A 47 15.56 -11.39 19.07
C LEU A 47 14.68 -10.68 18.03
N LEU A 48 15.27 -10.19 16.93
CA LEU A 48 14.53 -9.63 15.80
C LEU A 48 13.55 -10.65 15.21
N GLU A 49 14.02 -11.87 14.93
CA GLU A 49 13.16 -12.95 14.46
C GLU A 49 12.01 -13.25 15.44
N GLU A 50 12.29 -13.26 16.75
CA GLU A 50 11.25 -13.55 17.75
C GLU A 50 10.25 -12.38 17.88
N PHE A 51 10.68 -11.13 17.74
CA PHE A 51 9.77 -9.99 17.65
C PHE A 51 8.85 -10.10 16.42
N GLU A 52 9.41 -10.42 15.25
CA GLU A 52 8.64 -10.67 14.03
C GLU A 52 7.65 -11.82 14.21
N ARG A 53 8.10 -12.96 14.76
CA ARG A 53 7.21 -14.09 15.08
C ARG A 53 6.12 -13.68 16.06
N CYS A 54 6.40 -12.86 17.07
CA CYS A 54 5.39 -12.35 18.00
C CYS A 54 4.35 -11.49 17.29
N ILE A 55 4.78 -10.56 16.43
CA ILE A 55 3.90 -9.70 15.62
C ILE A 55 3.00 -10.54 14.72
N LEU A 56 3.61 -11.46 13.96
CA LEU A 56 2.93 -12.41 13.08
C LEU A 56 1.90 -13.23 13.86
N SER A 57 2.31 -13.85 14.97
CA SER A 57 1.43 -14.68 15.82
C SER A 57 0.24 -13.88 16.35
N TYR A 58 0.50 -12.69 16.87
CA TYR A 58 -0.51 -11.86 17.51
C TYR A 58 -1.55 -11.38 16.49
N PHE A 59 -1.09 -10.82 15.38
CA PHE A 59 -2.01 -10.32 14.35
C PHE A 59 -2.74 -11.43 13.60
N ALA A 60 -2.38 -12.70 13.72
CA ALA A 60 -3.11 -13.78 13.06
C ALA A 60 -4.54 -14.02 13.59
N PHE A 61 -4.88 -13.53 14.79
CA PHE A 61 -6.17 -13.81 15.45
C PHE A 61 -6.98 -12.56 15.84
N HIS A 62 -6.49 -11.36 15.51
CA HIS A 62 -7.08 -10.10 16.00
C HIS A 62 -7.45 -9.13 14.86
N TRP A 63 -7.85 -9.64 13.68
CA TRP A 63 -8.14 -8.78 12.53
C TRP A 63 -9.34 -7.86 12.76
N SER A 64 -10.37 -8.33 13.45
CA SER A 64 -11.55 -7.53 13.82
C SER A 64 -11.27 -6.45 14.87
N HIS A 65 -10.13 -6.53 15.57
CA HIS A 65 -9.71 -5.59 16.61
C HIS A 65 -8.48 -4.77 16.20
N ALA A 66 -8.06 -4.86 14.93
CA ALA A 66 -6.83 -4.25 14.45
C ALA A 66 -6.81 -2.72 14.66
N ASP A 67 -7.95 -2.06 14.49
CA ASP A 67 -8.16 -0.63 14.74
C ASP A 67 -7.90 -0.23 16.21
N LEU A 68 -8.42 -1.03 17.14
CA LEU A 68 -8.25 -0.82 18.58
C LEU A 68 -6.80 -1.05 18.99
N LEU A 69 -6.15 -2.06 18.42
CA LEU A 69 -4.74 -2.36 18.65
C LEU A 69 -3.82 -1.26 18.13
N ILE A 70 -4.03 -0.81 16.89
CA ILE A 70 -3.30 0.33 16.31
C ILE A 70 -3.47 1.56 17.21
N SER A 71 -4.70 1.83 17.65
CA SER A 71 -4.98 2.96 18.54
C SER A 71 -4.26 2.83 19.89
N GLN A 72 -4.16 1.64 20.48
CA GLN A 72 -3.44 1.44 21.75
C GLN A 72 -1.94 1.70 21.60
N VAL A 73 -1.32 1.21 20.51
CA VAL A 73 0.11 1.42 20.22
C VAL A 73 0.41 2.90 19.97
N LEU A 74 -0.50 3.63 19.31
CA LEU A 74 -0.33 5.05 19.05
C LEU A 74 -0.63 5.94 20.27
N ASN A 75 -1.50 5.51 21.20
CA ASN A 75 -1.89 6.28 22.40
C ASN A 75 -1.02 6.00 23.64
N SER A 76 0.00 5.13 23.56
CA SER A 76 0.85 4.80 24.71
C SER A 76 1.86 5.89 25.08
N ASP A 77 1.73 7.09 24.50
CA ASP A 77 2.46 8.28 24.94
C ASP A 77 2.19 8.57 26.43
N PRO A 78 3.20 9.01 27.20
CA PRO A 78 2.98 9.50 28.57
C PRO A 78 2.09 10.76 28.53
N GLU A 79 0.86 10.58 29.01
CA GLU A 79 -0.34 11.44 29.01
C GLU A 79 -0.16 12.94 29.38
N PRO A 80 -1.20 13.80 29.17
CA PRO A 80 -2.00 14.15 30.34
C PRO A 80 -3.54 14.18 30.15
N LYS A 81 -4.23 13.36 30.95
CA LYS A 81 -5.57 13.50 31.54
C LYS A 81 -6.54 14.53 30.94
N ARG A 82 -7.51 14.09 30.13
CA ARG A 82 -8.80 14.81 29.93
C ARG A 82 -10.01 13.88 29.72
N LYS A 83 -10.31 13.02 30.69
CA LYS A 83 -11.46 12.08 30.62
C LYS A 83 -12.86 12.70 30.70
N LEU A 84 -13.01 13.98 31.09
CA LEU A 84 -14.34 14.61 31.19
C LEU A 84 -14.70 15.56 30.03
N LYS A 85 -13.70 16.02 29.25
CA LYS A 85 -13.92 16.91 28.09
C LYS A 85 -14.35 16.14 26.82
N GLN A 86 -14.02 14.85 26.74
CA GLN A 86 -14.26 14.01 25.55
C GLN A 86 -15.74 13.68 25.32
N ILE A 87 -16.52 13.53 26.40
CA ILE A 87 -17.95 13.19 26.32
C ILE A 87 -18.77 14.41 25.84
N VAL A 88 -18.42 15.61 26.31
CA VAL A 88 -19.11 16.87 25.91
C VAL A 88 -18.70 17.32 24.50
N MET A 89 -17.46 17.05 24.07
CA MET A 89 -16.98 17.37 22.71
C MET A 89 -17.48 16.41 21.62
N ALA A 90 -17.99 15.22 21.97
CA ALA A 90 -18.55 14.28 21.01
C ALA A 90 -19.89 14.78 20.42
N ALA A 91 -20.74 15.43 21.22
CA ALA A 91 -22.05 15.92 20.79
C ALA A 91 -22.00 17.22 19.96
N THR A 92 -20.95 18.04 20.10
CA THR A 92 -20.71 19.25 19.28
C THR A 92 -19.85 18.96 18.03
N ARG A 93 -19.36 17.73 17.88
CA ARG A 93 -18.40 17.32 16.85
C ARG A 93 -19.00 17.29 15.45
N GLU A 94 -20.21 16.73 15.28
CA GLU A 94 -20.88 16.64 13.96
C GLU A 94 -21.21 18.02 13.38
N ARG A 95 -21.80 18.93 14.18
CA ARG A 95 -22.17 20.28 13.69
C ARG A 95 -20.96 21.17 13.37
N THR A 96 -19.86 21.01 14.10
CA THR A 96 -18.62 21.75 13.82
C THR A 96 -17.89 21.14 12.62
N PHE A 97 -17.94 19.81 12.48
CA PHE A 97 -17.39 19.06 11.36
C PHE A 97 -18.06 19.45 10.03
N GLU A 98 -19.38 19.50 9.96
CA GLU A 98 -20.09 19.91 8.74
C GLU A 98 -19.74 21.35 8.30
N ARG A 99 -19.52 22.25 9.25
CA ARG A 99 -19.14 23.64 8.96
C ARG A 99 -17.70 23.74 8.43
N VAL A 100 -16.74 23.11 9.11
CA VAL A 100 -15.33 23.09 8.70
C VAL A 100 -15.14 22.32 7.38
N ALA A 101 -15.86 21.22 7.18
CA ALA A 101 -15.84 20.48 5.93
C ALA A 101 -16.43 21.27 4.76
N LYS A 102 -17.45 22.13 4.99
CA LYS A 102 -17.97 23.04 3.96
C LYS A 102 -16.95 24.10 3.57
N ASP A 103 -16.29 24.72 4.54
CA ASP A 103 -15.30 25.77 4.28
C ASP A 103 -14.04 25.21 3.58
N LEU A 104 -13.63 23.98 3.93
CA LEU A 104 -12.49 23.31 3.31
C LEU A 104 -12.77 22.71 1.92
N LYS A 105 -14.04 22.60 1.48
CA LYS A 105 -14.37 22.04 0.15
C LYS A 105 -13.78 22.86 -1.00
N VAL A 106 -13.82 24.19 -0.91
CA VAL A 106 -13.26 25.05 -1.96
C VAL A 106 -11.74 24.94 -1.97
N ALA A 107 -11.10 25.04 -0.79
CA ALA A 107 -9.65 24.86 -0.65
C ALA A 107 -9.18 23.48 -1.15
N ARG A 108 -9.98 22.44 -0.94
CA ARG A 108 -9.73 21.08 -1.43
C ARG A 108 -9.67 21.03 -2.96
N VAL A 109 -10.64 21.62 -3.67
CA VAL A 109 -10.65 21.65 -5.14
C VAL A 109 -9.39 22.32 -5.69
N PHE A 110 -9.01 23.48 -5.15
CA PHE A 110 -7.78 24.18 -5.56
C PHE A 110 -6.52 23.36 -5.26
N SER A 111 -6.43 22.74 -4.08
CA SER A 111 -5.30 21.90 -3.72
C SER A 111 -5.16 20.69 -4.63
N THR A 112 -6.27 20.03 -4.97
CA THR A 112 -6.28 18.90 -5.90
C THR A 112 -5.76 19.31 -7.28
N LEU A 113 -6.26 20.41 -7.83
CA LEU A 113 -5.82 20.92 -9.14
C LEU A 113 -4.33 21.26 -9.15
N VAL A 114 -3.82 21.86 -8.07
CA VAL A 114 -2.39 22.17 -7.93
C VAL A 114 -1.53 20.89 -7.94
N GLU A 115 -1.94 19.84 -7.23
CA GLU A 115 -1.20 18.57 -7.23
C GLU A 115 -1.27 17.87 -8.59
N GLU A 116 -2.41 17.94 -9.29
CA GLU A 116 -2.52 17.45 -10.68
C GLU A 116 -1.56 18.21 -11.62
N MET A 117 -1.48 19.54 -11.51
CA MET A 117 -0.56 20.36 -12.31
C MET A 117 0.92 20.05 -12.02
N LYS A 118 1.27 19.82 -10.74
CA LYS A 118 2.62 19.37 -10.35
C LYS A 118 2.95 18.01 -10.94
N ALA A 119 2.04 17.05 -10.85
CA ALA A 119 2.23 15.71 -11.40
C ALA A 119 2.39 15.71 -12.93
N MET A 120 1.78 16.67 -13.62
CA MET A 120 1.95 16.87 -15.07
C MET A 120 3.25 17.59 -15.46
N GLY A 121 3.95 18.21 -14.50
CA GLY A 121 5.15 19.01 -14.75
C GLY A 121 4.88 20.42 -15.27
N LEU A 122 3.67 20.98 -15.04
CA LEU A 122 3.25 22.29 -15.56
C LEU A 122 3.54 23.46 -14.60
N ALA A 123 3.97 23.18 -13.37
CA ALA A 123 4.33 24.20 -12.37
C ALA A 123 5.84 24.29 -12.22
N SER A 124 6.48 25.21 -12.96
CA SER A 124 7.85 25.66 -12.69
C SER A 124 7.81 26.72 -11.59
N ASN A 125 8.46 26.44 -10.45
CA ASN A 125 8.74 27.42 -9.39
C ASN A 125 10.02 28.21 -9.70
N ASP A 126 10.22 28.64 -10.95
CA ASP A 126 11.38 29.48 -11.27
C ASP A 126 11.05 30.40 -12.45
N ASP A 127 11.16 31.71 -12.24
CA ASP A 127 11.05 32.80 -13.23
C ASP A 127 12.26 32.82 -14.19
N SER A 128 12.79 31.64 -14.53
CA SER A 128 13.85 31.45 -15.49
C SER A 128 13.21 31.06 -16.83
N GLN A 129 13.33 31.98 -17.80
CA GLN A 129 12.95 31.81 -19.21
C GLN A 129 12.86 30.34 -19.65
N CYS A 130 11.69 29.94 -20.15
CA CYS A 130 11.43 28.68 -20.82
C CYS A 130 12.47 28.38 -21.91
N THR A 131 13.59 27.77 -21.55
CA THR A 131 14.24 26.82 -22.44
C THR A 131 13.37 25.58 -22.40
N GLU A 132 12.68 25.30 -23.50
CA GLU A 132 12.14 23.97 -23.79
C GLU A 132 13.23 22.96 -23.41
N VAL A 133 13.05 22.29 -22.28
CA VAL A 133 13.93 21.20 -21.88
C VAL A 133 13.67 20.13 -22.91
N MET A 134 14.58 20.08 -23.88
CA MET A 134 14.66 19.07 -24.93
C MET A 134 14.53 17.70 -24.28
N ALA A 135 13.30 17.17 -24.26
CA ALA A 135 13.07 15.77 -23.97
C ALA A 135 13.98 14.99 -24.93
N PRO A 136 14.80 14.03 -24.46
CA PRO A 136 15.73 13.32 -25.31
C PRO A 136 14.98 12.82 -26.56
N VAL A 137 15.51 13.16 -27.73
CA VAL A 137 14.88 13.02 -29.07
C VAL A 137 14.20 11.64 -29.26
N ALA A 138 14.71 10.59 -28.60
CA ALA A 138 14.17 9.24 -28.55
C ALA A 138 12.75 9.06 -27.95
N HIS A 139 12.28 9.95 -27.06
CA HIS A 139 10.94 9.83 -26.45
C HIS A 139 9.80 10.21 -27.39
N SER A 140 10.05 11.10 -28.36
CA SER A 140 9.02 11.60 -29.28
C SER A 140 8.70 10.64 -30.45
N ASP A 141 9.58 9.66 -30.70
CA ASP A 141 9.46 8.74 -31.82
C ASP A 141 8.89 7.35 -31.48
N ARG A 142 8.67 7.05 -30.19
CA ARG A 142 8.05 5.79 -29.78
C ARG A 142 6.57 5.93 -29.38
N SER A 143 5.87 4.82 -29.31
CA SER A 143 4.56 4.76 -28.65
C SER A 143 4.71 5.05 -27.16
N PRO A 144 3.78 5.82 -26.55
CA PRO A 144 3.76 6.00 -25.10
C PRO A 144 3.38 4.68 -24.40
N VAL A 145 3.80 4.54 -23.14
CA VAL A 145 3.58 3.34 -22.33
C VAL A 145 2.64 3.63 -21.17
N LEU A 146 1.61 2.81 -21.02
CA LEU A 146 0.77 2.75 -19.82
C LEU A 146 1.15 1.49 -19.04
N LEU A 147 1.79 1.67 -17.90
CA LEU A 147 2.14 0.60 -16.96
C LEU A 147 1.08 0.53 -15.86
N PHE A 148 0.34 -0.56 -15.82
CA PHE A 148 -0.53 -0.91 -14.71
C PHE A 148 0.25 -1.69 -13.66
N MET A 149 0.40 -1.13 -12.46
CA MET A 149 0.82 -1.86 -11.27
C MET A 149 -0.43 -2.34 -10.53
N GLY A 150 -0.59 -3.66 -10.42
CA GLY A 150 -1.76 -4.31 -9.81
C GLY A 150 -1.37 -5.26 -8.69
N GLY A 151 -2.27 -5.44 -7.73
CA GLY A 151 -2.00 -6.28 -6.56
C GLY A 151 -2.75 -5.78 -5.33
N GLY A 152 -3.16 -6.72 -4.47
CA GLY A 152 -3.87 -6.40 -3.24
C GLY A 152 -3.09 -5.43 -2.34
N MET A 153 -3.81 -4.76 -1.44
CA MET A 153 -3.17 -3.85 -0.48
C MET A 153 -2.16 -4.63 0.38
N GLY A 154 -0.96 -4.08 0.60
CA GLY A 154 0.11 -4.78 1.32
C GLY A 154 0.84 -5.88 0.54
N ALA A 155 0.57 -6.05 -0.77
CA ALA A 155 1.24 -7.06 -1.60
C ALA A 155 2.72 -6.76 -1.93
N GLY A 156 3.26 -5.59 -1.57
CA GLY A 156 4.65 -5.23 -1.90
C GLY A 156 4.85 -4.63 -3.30
N LYS A 157 3.81 -3.98 -3.87
CA LYS A 157 3.88 -3.32 -5.19
C LYS A 157 5.03 -2.32 -5.31
N SER A 158 5.24 -1.50 -4.28
CA SER A 158 6.29 -0.49 -4.26
C SER A 158 7.70 -1.10 -4.34
N THR A 159 7.90 -2.31 -3.80
CA THR A 159 9.18 -3.03 -3.92
C THR A 159 9.43 -3.43 -5.38
N VAL A 160 8.44 -4.02 -6.04
CA VAL A 160 8.53 -4.41 -7.45
C VAL A 160 8.67 -3.19 -8.37
N LEU A 161 7.96 -2.09 -8.06
CA LEU A 161 8.05 -0.86 -8.85
C LEU A 161 9.46 -0.26 -8.81
N LYS A 162 10.14 -0.27 -7.65
CA LYS A 162 11.54 0.19 -7.56
C LYS A 162 12.45 -0.57 -8.52
N ASP A 163 12.30 -1.89 -8.59
CA ASP A 163 13.10 -2.72 -9.50
C ASP A 163 12.79 -2.42 -10.97
N ILE A 164 11.50 -2.23 -11.31
CA ILE A 164 11.07 -1.88 -12.67
C ILE A 164 11.61 -0.50 -13.09
N LEU A 165 11.59 0.48 -12.19
CA LEU A 165 12.08 1.83 -12.48
C LEU A 165 13.59 1.86 -12.76
N ASN A 166 14.33 0.86 -12.28
CA ASN A 166 15.76 0.67 -12.58
C ASN A 166 16.01 -0.04 -13.92
N GLU A 167 14.99 -0.59 -14.59
CA GLU A 167 15.15 -1.22 -15.90
C GLU A 167 15.52 -0.18 -16.96
N SER A 168 16.25 -0.60 -18.00
CA SER A 168 16.82 0.31 -19.02
C SER A 168 15.80 1.24 -19.68
N PHE A 169 14.56 0.78 -19.85
CA PHE A 169 13.48 1.59 -20.38
C PHE A 169 13.04 2.69 -19.40
N TRP A 170 12.74 2.32 -18.16
CA TRP A 170 12.21 3.24 -17.16
C TRP A 170 13.28 4.15 -16.57
N ALA A 171 14.54 3.71 -16.46
CA ALA A 171 15.64 4.55 -15.99
C ALA A 171 15.78 5.86 -16.79
N GLY A 172 15.46 5.83 -18.10
CA GLY A 172 15.45 7.01 -18.97
C GLY A 172 14.08 7.70 -19.14
N ALA A 173 12.98 7.03 -18.79
CA ALA A 173 11.61 7.51 -19.02
C ALA A 173 10.89 7.98 -17.73
N ALA A 174 11.25 7.41 -16.58
CA ALA A 174 10.53 7.58 -15.32
C ALA A 174 10.49 9.03 -14.84
N GLY A 175 11.56 9.81 -15.07
CA GLY A 175 11.59 11.24 -14.72
C GLY A 175 10.55 12.09 -15.47
N ASN A 176 10.03 11.60 -16.60
CA ASN A 176 9.02 12.27 -17.41
C ASN A 176 7.66 11.52 -17.39
N ALA A 177 7.57 10.38 -16.72
CA ALA A 177 6.35 9.60 -16.61
C ALA A 177 5.40 10.21 -15.56
N VAL A 178 4.11 10.17 -15.82
CA VAL A 178 3.09 10.58 -14.85
C VAL A 178 2.77 9.38 -13.96
N VAL A 179 3.12 9.47 -12.67
CA VAL A 179 2.79 8.45 -11.67
C VAL A 179 1.45 8.78 -11.04
N ILE A 180 0.53 7.81 -11.06
CA ILE A 180 -0.83 7.97 -10.57
C ILE A 180 -1.07 6.97 -9.46
N GLU A 181 -1.08 7.48 -8.23
CA GLU A 181 -1.40 6.74 -7.01
C GLU A 181 -2.53 7.47 -6.27
N ALA A 182 -3.72 6.87 -6.21
CA ALA A 182 -4.87 7.50 -5.56
C ALA A 182 -4.62 7.78 -4.06
N ASP A 183 -3.79 6.97 -3.40
CA ASP A 183 -3.46 7.17 -1.99
C ASP A 183 -2.55 8.38 -1.76
N ALA A 184 -1.70 8.77 -2.73
CA ALA A 184 -0.88 9.98 -2.63
C ALA A 184 -1.73 11.26 -2.54
N PHE A 185 -2.84 11.31 -3.28
CA PHE A 185 -3.80 12.42 -3.21
C PHE A 185 -4.53 12.51 -1.86
N LYS A 186 -4.57 11.44 -1.06
CA LYS A 186 -5.14 11.50 0.30
C LYS A 186 -4.24 12.28 1.24
N GLU A 187 -2.93 12.13 1.09
CA GLU A 187 -1.94 12.81 1.96
C GLU A 187 -1.86 14.32 1.69
N SER A 188 -2.16 14.73 0.46
CA SER A 188 -2.28 16.13 0.09
C SER A 188 -3.64 16.76 0.42
N ASP A 189 -4.67 15.95 0.70
CA ASP A 189 -6.01 16.45 0.98
C ASP A 189 -6.04 17.27 2.28
N VAL A 190 -6.50 18.52 2.17
CA VAL A 190 -6.59 19.49 3.28
C VAL A 190 -7.47 18.99 4.43
N ILE A 191 -8.52 18.21 4.14
CA ILE A 191 -9.40 17.62 5.13
C ILE A 191 -8.68 16.47 5.84
N TYR A 192 -7.97 15.62 5.09
CA TYR A 192 -7.16 14.55 5.67
C TYR A 192 -6.09 15.11 6.61
N ARG A 193 -5.31 16.10 6.17
CA ARG A 193 -4.28 16.76 7.02
C ARG A 193 -4.89 17.42 8.27
N ALA A 194 -6.03 18.10 8.13
CA ALA A 194 -6.70 18.76 9.24
C ALA A 194 -7.26 17.77 10.29
N LEU A 195 -7.66 16.56 9.87
CA LEU A 195 -8.18 15.53 10.76
C LEU A 195 -7.06 14.71 11.39
N SER A 196 -6.03 14.33 10.61
CA SER A 196 -4.86 13.58 11.08
C SER A 196 -4.01 14.36 12.09
N SER A 197 -3.96 15.69 11.99
CA SER A 197 -3.25 16.57 12.94
C SER A 197 -3.93 16.72 14.31
N ARG A 198 -5.21 16.34 14.44
CA ARG A 198 -5.98 16.50 15.69
C ARG A 198 -5.97 15.28 16.62
N GLY A 199 -5.14 14.27 16.32
CA GLY A 199 -4.75 13.18 17.25
C GLY A 199 -5.84 12.22 17.73
N HIS A 200 -7.11 12.42 17.36
CA HIS A 200 -8.25 11.70 17.96
C HIS A 200 -9.38 11.38 16.98
N VAL A 201 -9.09 11.21 15.69
CA VAL A 201 -10.08 10.81 14.69
C VAL A 201 -9.79 9.38 14.24
N ASP A 202 -10.83 8.55 14.14
CA ASP A 202 -10.75 7.24 13.50
C ASP A 202 -10.07 7.40 12.13
N MET A 203 -8.83 6.93 12.03
CA MET A 203 -7.99 7.11 10.84
C MET A 203 -8.63 6.42 9.63
N ILE A 204 -9.36 5.33 9.86
CA ILE A 204 -10.04 4.57 8.81
C ILE A 204 -11.22 5.40 8.29
N HIS A 205 -12.07 5.93 9.19
CA HIS A 205 -13.18 6.78 8.79
C HIS A 205 -12.69 8.04 8.06
N THR A 206 -11.60 8.65 8.52
CA THR A 206 -10.98 9.81 7.86
C THR A 206 -10.52 9.48 6.44
N ALA A 207 -9.86 8.34 6.25
CA ALA A 207 -9.42 7.88 4.93
C ALA A 207 -10.61 7.57 3.99
N GLU A 208 -11.73 7.07 4.52
CA GLU A 208 -12.96 6.80 3.76
C GLU A 208 -13.63 8.09 3.29
N LEU A 209 -13.65 9.14 4.13
CA LEU A 209 -14.24 10.44 3.78
C LEU A 209 -13.52 11.15 2.63
N VAL A 210 -12.21 10.92 2.49
CA VAL A 210 -11.40 11.49 1.40
C VAL A 210 -11.25 10.57 0.19
N HIS A 211 -11.74 9.34 0.29
CA HIS A 211 -11.51 8.34 -0.73
C HIS A 211 -12.07 8.73 -2.11
N GLN A 212 -13.29 9.26 -2.16
CA GLN A 212 -13.93 9.60 -3.43
C GLN A 212 -13.17 10.71 -4.16
N SER A 213 -12.83 11.80 -3.47
CA SER A 213 -12.13 12.93 -4.12
C SER A 213 -10.73 12.55 -4.59
N SER A 214 -10.01 11.74 -3.82
CA SER A 214 -8.68 11.26 -4.22
C SER A 214 -8.77 10.32 -5.42
N THR A 215 -9.85 9.54 -5.51
CA THR A 215 -10.15 8.69 -6.67
C THR A 215 -10.51 9.51 -7.90
N ASP A 216 -11.31 10.57 -7.71
CA ASP A 216 -11.70 11.48 -8.78
C ASP A 216 -10.48 12.24 -9.31
N ALA A 217 -9.61 12.73 -8.41
CA ALA A 217 -8.35 13.40 -8.76
C ALA A 217 -7.39 12.50 -9.56
N ALA A 218 -7.18 11.27 -9.07
CA ALA A 218 -6.37 10.28 -9.79
C ALA A 218 -6.96 9.96 -11.17
N SER A 219 -8.29 9.91 -11.29
CA SER A 219 -8.98 9.67 -12.56
C SER A 219 -8.86 10.86 -13.53
N SER A 220 -8.95 12.09 -13.02
CA SER A 220 -8.73 13.34 -13.77
C SER A 220 -7.31 13.39 -14.35
N LEU A 221 -6.31 13.14 -13.49
CA LEU A 221 -4.91 13.08 -13.91
C LEU A 221 -4.68 11.98 -14.95
N LEU A 222 -5.30 10.81 -14.79
CA LEU A 222 -5.16 9.67 -15.70
C LEU A 222 -5.69 9.98 -17.09
N VAL A 223 -6.92 10.49 -17.21
CA VAL A 223 -7.48 10.82 -18.52
C VAL A 223 -6.71 11.95 -19.21
N THR A 224 -6.24 12.92 -18.44
CA THR A 224 -5.41 14.03 -18.94
C THR A 224 -4.08 13.52 -19.49
N ALA A 225 -3.33 12.76 -18.69
CA ALA A 225 -2.03 12.22 -19.10
C ALA A 225 -2.14 11.30 -20.33
N LEU A 226 -3.18 10.45 -20.39
CA LEU A 226 -3.42 9.56 -21.53
C LEU A 226 -3.81 10.32 -22.80
N ASN A 227 -4.63 11.37 -22.68
CA ASN A 227 -5.00 12.21 -23.80
C ASN A 227 -3.78 12.95 -24.41
N GLU A 228 -2.83 13.36 -23.56
CA GLU A 228 -1.58 14.03 -23.94
C GLU A 228 -0.48 13.07 -24.43
N GLY A 229 -0.72 11.76 -24.44
CA GLY A 229 0.27 10.80 -24.93
C GLY A 229 1.52 10.69 -24.03
N ARG A 230 1.39 10.97 -22.73
CA ARG A 230 2.46 10.81 -21.73
C ARG A 230 2.66 9.34 -21.36
N ASP A 231 3.87 8.95 -21.00
CA ASP A 231 4.05 7.68 -20.28
C ASP A 231 3.35 7.77 -18.91
N VAL A 232 2.61 6.73 -18.55
CA VAL A 232 1.82 6.70 -17.32
C VAL A 232 2.16 5.45 -16.54
N ILE A 233 2.41 5.61 -15.23
CA ILE A 233 2.50 4.51 -14.28
C ILE A 233 1.30 4.64 -13.36
N MET A 234 0.39 3.68 -13.45
CA MET A 234 -0.81 3.65 -12.63
C MET A 234 -0.65 2.61 -11.52
N ASP A 235 -0.47 3.08 -10.28
CA ASP A 235 -0.42 2.24 -9.09
C ASP A 235 -1.81 2.11 -8.47
N GLY A 236 -2.36 0.91 -8.52
CA GLY A 236 -3.67 0.60 -7.95
C GLY A 236 -3.79 -0.84 -7.49
N THR A 237 -4.94 -1.15 -6.89
CA THR A 237 -5.25 -2.56 -6.58
C THR A 237 -5.64 -3.35 -7.82
N LEU A 238 -6.17 -2.67 -8.84
CA LEU A 238 -6.80 -3.26 -10.02
C LEU A 238 -7.84 -4.33 -9.63
N SER A 239 -8.57 -4.09 -8.54
CA SER A 239 -9.57 -5.02 -8.00
C SER A 239 -10.96 -4.84 -8.63
N TRP A 240 -11.15 -3.82 -9.47
CA TRP A 240 -12.45 -3.50 -10.06
C TRP A 240 -12.37 -3.62 -11.59
N VAL A 241 -12.86 -4.76 -12.10
CA VAL A 241 -12.75 -5.14 -13.52
C VAL A 241 -13.31 -4.08 -14.48
N PRO A 242 -14.53 -3.54 -14.29
CA PRO A 242 -15.10 -2.60 -15.26
C PRO A 242 -14.24 -1.36 -15.46
N PHE A 243 -13.71 -0.79 -14.37
CA PHE A 243 -12.80 0.36 -14.43
C PHE A 243 -11.54 0.05 -15.24
N VAL A 244 -10.84 -1.05 -14.94
CA VAL A 244 -9.60 -1.42 -15.63
C VAL A 244 -9.85 -1.68 -17.12
N VAL A 245 -10.92 -2.39 -17.46
CA VAL A 245 -11.29 -2.69 -18.86
C VAL A 245 -11.63 -1.42 -19.64
N GLN A 246 -12.41 -0.51 -19.04
CA GLN A 246 -12.74 0.76 -19.65
C GLN A 246 -11.48 1.64 -19.82
N THR A 247 -10.55 1.64 -18.85
CA THR A 247 -9.27 2.37 -18.95
C THR A 247 -8.39 1.83 -20.05
N ILE A 248 -8.26 0.50 -20.18
CA ILE A 248 -7.54 -0.12 -21.29
C ILE A 248 -8.19 0.28 -22.62
N THR A 249 -9.52 0.21 -22.70
CA THR A 249 -10.26 0.60 -23.91
C THR A 249 -10.00 2.07 -24.28
N MET A 250 -10.02 2.97 -23.29
CA MET A 250 -9.67 4.37 -23.48
C MET A 250 -8.23 4.52 -23.99
N ALA A 251 -7.24 3.94 -23.31
CA ALA A 251 -5.83 4.02 -23.68
C ALA A 251 -5.54 3.47 -25.10
N ARG A 252 -6.27 2.45 -25.55
CA ARG A 252 -6.19 1.97 -26.93
C ARG A 252 -6.75 2.97 -27.95
N ASN A 253 -7.65 3.86 -27.56
CA ASN A 253 -8.37 4.78 -28.45
C ASN A 253 -7.97 6.25 -28.33
N VAL A 254 -7.24 6.66 -27.28
CA VAL A 254 -6.86 8.07 -27.06
C VAL A 254 -6.07 8.68 -28.22
N HIS A 255 -5.39 7.85 -29.01
CA HIS A 255 -4.68 8.30 -30.21
C HIS A 255 -5.61 8.78 -31.34
N ARG A 256 -6.88 8.36 -31.33
CA ARG A 256 -7.91 8.75 -32.30
C ARG A 256 -8.91 9.74 -31.75
N ARG A 257 -9.20 9.70 -30.46
CA ARG A 257 -10.26 10.49 -29.81
C ARG A 257 -9.81 11.01 -28.46
N ARG A 258 -10.33 12.16 -28.04
CA ARG A 258 -10.15 12.64 -26.66
C ARG A 258 -11.25 12.08 -25.77
N TYR A 259 -10.90 11.88 -24.50
CA TYR A 259 -11.81 11.39 -23.46
C TYR A 259 -11.89 12.38 -22.30
N ARG A 260 -12.94 12.29 -21.49
CA ARG A 260 -13.07 12.96 -20.20
C ARG A 260 -13.53 11.95 -19.14
N MET A 261 -13.45 12.34 -17.88
CA MET A 261 -14.06 11.56 -16.80
C MET A 261 -15.56 11.40 -17.04
N GLY A 262 -16.04 10.17 -16.91
CA GLY A 262 -17.47 9.86 -16.93
C GLY A 262 -18.11 9.95 -15.55
N ALA A 263 -19.39 9.57 -15.47
CA ALA A 263 -20.16 9.59 -14.23
C ALA A 263 -19.64 8.66 -13.11
N GLY A 264 -18.74 7.72 -13.43
CA GLY A 264 -18.23 6.69 -12.54
C GLY A 264 -19.26 5.60 -12.26
N TYR A 265 -19.15 4.98 -11.08
CA TYR A 265 -20.14 4.02 -10.59
C TYR A 265 -21.20 4.74 -9.75
N LYS A 266 -22.47 4.67 -10.17
CA LYS A 266 -23.61 5.25 -9.45
C LYS A 266 -24.77 4.27 -9.39
N VAL A 267 -25.42 4.20 -8.23
CA VAL A 267 -26.68 3.47 -8.05
C VAL A 267 -27.81 4.49 -7.93
N GLY A 268 -28.74 4.47 -8.89
CA GLY A 268 -29.90 5.34 -8.93
C GLY A 268 -30.96 4.97 -7.88
N THR A 269 -31.93 5.86 -7.68
CA THR A 269 -33.01 5.72 -6.68
C THR A 269 -33.91 4.49 -6.88
N GLY A 270 -33.90 3.89 -8.07
CA GLY A 270 -34.59 2.63 -8.38
C GLY A 270 -33.69 1.38 -8.45
N GLY A 271 -32.44 1.46 -7.98
CA GLY A 271 -31.46 0.37 -8.07
C GLY A 271 -30.80 0.22 -9.44
N ALA A 272 -31.14 1.06 -10.42
CA ALA A 272 -30.45 1.10 -11.71
C ALA A 272 -28.98 1.49 -11.52
N VAL A 273 -28.06 0.71 -12.07
CA VAL A 273 -26.61 0.94 -11.97
C VAL A 273 -26.11 1.59 -13.25
N THR A 274 -25.46 2.75 -13.11
CA THR A 274 -24.67 3.38 -14.17
C THR A 274 -23.20 3.17 -13.83
N GLU A 275 -22.43 2.64 -14.78
CA GLU A 275 -21.00 2.37 -14.61
C GLU A 275 -20.22 2.81 -15.85
N GLU A 276 -19.89 4.09 -15.89
CA GLU A 276 -19.20 4.72 -17.02
C GLU A 276 -18.07 5.61 -16.49
N TYR A 277 -16.83 5.14 -16.58
CA TYR A 277 -15.66 5.83 -16.04
C TYR A 277 -15.07 6.85 -17.03
N TRP A 278 -15.23 6.61 -18.33
CA TRP A 278 -14.65 7.44 -19.39
C TRP A 278 -15.66 7.74 -20.47
N GLU A 279 -15.85 9.02 -20.77
CA GLU A 279 -16.74 9.50 -21.83
C GLU A 279 -15.92 10.03 -23.01
N LYS A 280 -16.38 9.75 -24.23
CA LYS A 280 -15.77 10.29 -25.44
C LYS A 280 -16.19 11.75 -25.61
N ILE A 281 -15.28 12.58 -26.10
CA ILE A 281 -15.57 13.97 -26.51
C ILE A 281 -15.81 13.97 -28.03
N ASP A 282 -16.96 14.50 -28.47
CA ASP A 282 -17.36 14.52 -29.88
C ASP A 282 -16.47 15.45 -30.75
N GLU A 283 -16.37 15.09 -32.04
CA GLU A 283 -15.35 15.56 -32.99
C GLU A 283 -15.52 17.02 -33.49
N GLU A 284 -16.61 17.72 -33.15
CA GLU A 284 -16.84 19.11 -33.63
C GLU A 284 -15.89 20.15 -33.01
N GLU A 285 -15.26 19.86 -31.87
CA GLU A 285 -14.23 20.72 -31.25
C GLU A 285 -12.78 20.39 -31.71
N GLN A 286 -12.57 19.35 -32.53
CA GLN A 286 -11.23 18.83 -32.87
C GLN A 286 -10.68 19.33 -34.22
N SER A 287 -11.46 20.08 -35.00
CA SER A 287 -11.10 20.49 -36.37
C SER A 287 -10.19 21.73 -36.48
N LEU A 288 -9.72 22.32 -35.36
CA LEU A 288 -8.97 23.59 -35.38
C LEU A 288 -7.48 23.51 -35.00
N GLN A 289 -6.88 22.33 -34.86
CA GLN A 289 -5.42 22.21 -34.66
C GLN A 289 -4.75 21.40 -35.78
N GLU A 290 -4.82 21.94 -36.99
CA GLU A 290 -3.91 21.62 -38.10
C GLU A 290 -2.47 21.94 -37.67
N GLY A 291 -1.78 20.95 -37.10
CA GLY A 291 -0.39 21.08 -36.65
C GLY A 291 0.04 20.09 -35.56
N SER A 292 -0.90 19.45 -34.85
CA SER A 292 -0.52 18.48 -33.81
C SER A 292 0.05 17.18 -34.42
N LYS A 293 1.24 16.76 -33.96
CA LYS A 293 1.83 15.46 -34.30
C LYS A 293 0.78 14.36 -34.08
N ARG A 294 0.62 13.46 -35.07
CA ARG A 294 -0.30 12.31 -34.94
C ARG A 294 0.05 11.53 -33.67
N ARG A 295 -0.87 11.51 -32.70
CA ARG A 295 -0.72 10.74 -31.45
C ARG A 295 -0.56 9.26 -31.78
N LYS A 296 0.37 8.59 -31.08
CA LYS A 296 0.66 7.16 -31.26
C LYS A 296 -0.20 6.32 -30.32
N PRO A 297 -0.57 5.09 -30.71
CA PRO A 297 -1.29 4.18 -29.82
C PRO A 297 -0.40 3.79 -28.63
N TYR A 298 -1.01 3.63 -27.46
CA TYR A 298 -0.31 3.18 -26.25
C TYR A 298 0.10 1.72 -26.35
N ARG A 299 1.33 1.44 -25.89
CA ARG A 299 1.72 0.10 -25.41
C ARG A 299 1.27 -0.04 -23.96
N ILE A 300 0.55 -1.09 -23.64
CA ILE A 300 -0.03 -1.32 -22.32
C ILE A 300 0.69 -2.50 -21.67
N GLU A 301 1.26 -2.26 -20.49
CA GLU A 301 1.98 -3.24 -19.70
C GLU A 301 1.26 -3.46 -18.37
N LEU A 302 1.20 -4.71 -17.92
CA LEU A 302 0.66 -5.08 -16.62
C LEU A 302 1.76 -5.71 -15.77
N VAL A 303 1.92 -5.23 -14.55
CA VAL A 303 2.72 -5.88 -13.52
C VAL A 303 1.80 -6.20 -12.36
N GLY A 304 1.51 -7.48 -12.20
CA GLY A 304 0.81 -8.02 -11.06
C GLY A 304 1.77 -8.36 -9.93
N VAL A 305 1.34 -8.12 -8.70
CA VAL A 305 2.05 -8.51 -7.49
C VAL A 305 1.11 -9.28 -6.58
N VAL A 306 1.49 -10.50 -6.24
CA VAL A 306 0.74 -11.40 -5.37
C VAL A 306 1.60 -11.78 -4.16
N CYS A 307 0.95 -11.96 -3.02
CA CYS A 307 1.56 -12.58 -1.85
C CYS A 307 0.51 -13.34 -1.06
N ASP A 308 0.95 -14.08 -0.06
CA ASP A 308 0.12 -14.68 0.96
C ASP A 308 -0.76 -13.61 1.62
N ALA A 309 -2.06 -13.90 1.74
CA ALA A 309 -3.03 -12.91 2.20
C ALA A 309 -2.85 -12.62 3.70
N TYR A 310 -2.43 -13.59 4.51
CA TYR A 310 -2.13 -13.35 5.92
C TYR A 310 -0.91 -12.43 6.06
N LEU A 311 0.16 -12.67 5.29
CA LEU A 311 1.32 -11.78 5.24
C LEU A 311 0.93 -10.36 4.84
N ALA A 312 0.06 -10.21 3.84
CA ALA A 312 -0.44 -8.91 3.43
C ALA A 312 -1.17 -8.18 4.56
N VAL A 313 -2.04 -8.87 5.30
CA VAL A 313 -2.76 -8.28 6.46
C VAL A 313 -1.79 -7.79 7.51
N VAL A 314 -0.79 -8.60 7.88
CA VAL A 314 0.23 -8.19 8.87
C VAL A 314 1.00 -6.97 8.37
N ARG A 315 1.43 -6.95 7.11
CA ARG A 315 2.07 -5.76 6.48
C ARG A 315 1.16 -4.53 6.52
N GLY A 316 -0.14 -4.72 6.29
CA GLY A 316 -1.15 -3.66 6.36
C GLY A 316 -1.26 -3.05 7.75
N ILE A 317 -1.30 -3.89 8.79
CA ILE A 317 -1.36 -3.46 10.19
C ILE A 317 -0.06 -2.76 10.60
N ARG A 318 1.11 -3.30 10.26
CA ARG A 318 2.41 -2.66 10.55
C ARG A 318 2.52 -1.29 9.89
N ARG A 319 2.16 -1.17 8.62
CA ARG A 319 2.12 0.12 7.91
C ARG A 319 1.18 1.11 8.58
N ALA A 320 0.08 0.64 9.18
CA ALA A 320 -0.82 1.50 9.92
C ALA A 320 -0.20 2.03 11.22
N ILE A 321 0.60 1.22 11.90
CA ILE A 321 1.34 1.63 13.11
C ILE A 321 2.44 2.64 12.73
N MET A 322 3.25 2.33 11.73
CA MET A 322 4.42 3.13 11.32
C MET A 322 4.01 4.44 10.63
N CYS A 323 3.16 4.34 9.61
CA CYS A 323 2.84 5.47 8.73
C CYS A 323 1.47 6.11 9.04
N ARG A 324 0.76 5.66 10.10
CA ARG A 324 -0.62 6.11 10.42
C ARG A 324 -1.62 5.90 9.28
N ARG A 325 -1.35 4.93 8.39
CA ARG A 325 -2.19 4.58 7.23
C ARG A 325 -2.87 3.23 7.43
N ALA A 326 -4.05 3.27 8.04
CA ALA A 326 -4.87 2.08 8.30
C ALA A 326 -5.76 1.73 7.12
N VAL A 327 -5.92 0.43 6.89
CA VAL A 327 -6.86 -0.15 5.92
C VAL A 327 -7.64 -1.24 6.65
N ARG A 328 -8.96 -1.30 6.44
CA ARG A 328 -9.77 -2.39 7.00
C ARG A 328 -9.32 -3.73 6.41
N VAL A 329 -9.07 -4.72 7.26
CA VAL A 329 -8.62 -6.06 6.84
C VAL A 329 -9.56 -6.66 5.79
N LYS A 330 -10.87 -6.58 5.98
CA LYS A 330 -11.86 -7.02 4.99
C LYS A 330 -11.67 -6.37 3.61
N SER A 331 -11.42 -5.06 3.55
CA SER A 331 -11.16 -4.35 2.29
C SER A 331 -9.86 -4.81 1.63
N GLN A 332 -8.85 -5.10 2.45
CA GLN A 332 -7.58 -5.66 2.01
C GLN A 332 -7.74 -7.06 1.42
N LEU A 333 -8.35 -8.00 2.14
CA LEU A 333 -8.63 -9.36 1.65
C LEU A 333 -9.46 -9.33 0.36
N LYS A 334 -10.50 -8.50 0.32
CA LYS A 334 -11.33 -8.29 -0.88
C LYS A 334 -10.53 -7.80 -2.08
N SER A 335 -9.58 -6.87 -1.88
CA SER A 335 -8.72 -6.38 -2.96
C SER A 335 -7.82 -7.48 -3.53
N HIS A 336 -7.26 -8.32 -2.67
CA HIS A 336 -6.44 -9.49 -3.04
C HIS A 336 -7.24 -10.49 -3.86
N LYS A 337 -8.40 -10.91 -3.33
CA LYS A 337 -9.29 -11.88 -3.98
C LYS A 337 -9.72 -11.42 -5.37
N ARG A 338 -10.19 -10.17 -5.47
CA ARG A 338 -10.68 -9.60 -6.73
C ARG A 338 -9.56 -9.45 -7.76
N PHE A 339 -8.40 -8.94 -7.37
CA PHE A 339 -7.25 -8.83 -8.26
C PHE A 339 -6.82 -10.20 -8.78
N ALA A 340 -6.68 -11.19 -7.90
CA ALA A 340 -6.28 -12.55 -8.28
C ALA A 340 -7.24 -13.18 -9.30
N ASN A 341 -8.55 -13.03 -9.08
CA ASN A 341 -9.58 -13.53 -10.00
C ASN A 341 -9.63 -12.78 -11.35
N ALA A 342 -9.16 -11.54 -11.39
CA ALA A 342 -9.18 -10.71 -12.59
C ALA A 342 -7.86 -10.75 -13.41
N PHE A 343 -6.75 -11.15 -12.79
CA PHE A 343 -5.42 -11.04 -13.38
C PHE A 343 -5.30 -11.69 -14.77
N LEU A 344 -5.82 -12.90 -14.94
CA LEU A 344 -5.78 -13.60 -16.24
C LEU A 344 -6.60 -12.86 -17.31
N THR A 345 -7.77 -12.33 -16.94
CA THR A 345 -8.58 -11.48 -17.83
C THR A 345 -7.78 -10.27 -18.29
N TYR A 346 -7.06 -9.60 -17.38
CA TYR A 346 -6.23 -8.46 -17.75
C TYR A 346 -5.07 -8.84 -18.66
N CYS A 347 -4.45 -10.01 -18.45
CA CYS A 347 -3.39 -10.52 -19.32
C CYS A 347 -3.84 -10.63 -20.79
N HIS A 348 -5.12 -10.89 -21.07
CA HIS A 348 -5.65 -10.94 -22.43
C HIS A 348 -5.85 -9.56 -23.09
N LEU A 349 -5.91 -8.49 -22.29
CA LEU A 349 -6.22 -7.14 -22.76
C LEU A 349 -4.98 -6.25 -22.98
N VAL A 350 -3.86 -6.62 -22.37
CA VAL A 350 -2.60 -5.87 -22.39
C VAL A 350 -1.56 -6.49 -23.33
N ASP A 351 -0.58 -5.70 -23.74
CA ASP A 351 0.50 -6.18 -24.62
C ASP A 351 1.45 -7.09 -23.83
N ASN A 352 1.95 -6.62 -22.69
CA ASN A 352 2.86 -7.39 -21.85
C ASN A 352 2.28 -7.56 -20.45
N ALA A 353 2.53 -8.72 -19.83
CA ALA A 353 2.16 -8.95 -18.43
C ALA A 353 3.30 -9.63 -17.68
N ARG A 354 3.51 -9.23 -16.43
CA ARG A 354 4.42 -9.87 -15.47
C ARG A 354 3.67 -10.12 -14.18
N LEU A 355 3.96 -11.23 -13.51
CA LEU A 355 3.43 -11.56 -12.18
C LEU A 355 4.60 -11.83 -11.24
N TYR A 356 4.66 -11.08 -10.15
CA TYR A 356 5.67 -11.22 -9.10
C TYR A 356 5.06 -11.76 -7.81
N CYS A 357 5.79 -12.64 -7.14
CA CYS A 357 5.51 -13.14 -5.80
C CYS A 357 6.42 -12.45 -4.78
N THR A 358 5.86 -11.98 -3.66
CA THR A 358 6.60 -11.30 -2.58
C THR A 358 6.45 -12.01 -1.23
N ASN A 359 6.37 -13.34 -1.24
CA ASN A 359 6.23 -14.16 -0.03
C ASN A 359 7.53 -14.27 0.77
N ALA A 360 8.69 -14.05 0.15
CA ALA A 360 9.94 -13.95 0.87
C ALA A 360 9.85 -12.82 1.90
N LEU A 361 10.08 -13.13 3.18
CA LEU A 361 10.18 -12.13 4.25
C LEU A 361 11.37 -11.19 4.00
N GLU A 362 12.48 -11.76 3.51
CA GLU A 362 13.69 -11.07 3.10
C GLU A 362 14.12 -11.61 1.73
N GLY A 363 14.26 -10.72 0.74
CA GLY A 363 14.70 -11.09 -0.60
C GLY A 363 13.97 -10.34 -1.72
N PRO A 364 14.51 -10.37 -2.95
CA PRO A 364 13.91 -9.70 -4.09
C PRO A 364 12.58 -10.39 -4.49
N PRO A 365 11.63 -9.64 -5.07
CA PRO A 365 10.41 -10.23 -5.63
C PRO A 365 10.72 -11.31 -6.69
N LYS A 366 10.08 -12.47 -6.58
CA LYS A 366 10.26 -13.58 -7.55
C LYS A 366 9.32 -13.39 -8.74
N LEU A 367 9.84 -13.37 -9.97
CA LEU A 367 9.02 -13.39 -11.18
C LEU A 367 8.45 -14.81 -11.38
N ILE A 368 7.12 -14.95 -11.33
CA ILE A 368 6.41 -16.25 -11.40
C ILE A 368 5.47 -16.36 -12.60
N GLY A 369 5.32 -15.28 -13.37
CA GLY A 369 4.55 -15.29 -14.60
C GLY A 369 5.00 -14.20 -15.56
N TRP A 370 5.03 -14.50 -16.85
CA TRP A 370 5.45 -13.57 -17.89
C TRP A 370 4.72 -13.82 -19.21
N LYS A 371 4.29 -12.73 -19.82
CA LYS A 371 3.63 -12.65 -21.13
C LYS A 371 4.28 -11.55 -21.93
N ASP A 372 4.64 -11.87 -23.17
CA ASP A 372 5.15 -10.92 -24.15
C ASP A 372 4.25 -10.91 -25.40
N ARG A 373 3.68 -9.73 -25.70
CA ARG A 373 2.78 -9.46 -26.83
C ARG A 373 1.65 -10.48 -26.99
N ASP A 374 1.62 -11.19 -28.11
CA ASP A 374 0.53 -12.11 -28.48
C ASP A 374 0.71 -13.52 -27.90
N LYS A 375 1.76 -13.73 -27.09
CA LYS A 375 2.00 -15.02 -26.44
C LYS A 375 1.00 -15.25 -25.31
N THR A 376 0.77 -16.52 -24.99
CA THR A 376 0.09 -16.93 -23.77
C THR A 376 0.97 -16.63 -22.54
N LEU A 377 0.36 -16.39 -21.39
CA LEU A 377 1.08 -16.22 -20.12
C LEU A 377 1.84 -17.52 -19.79
N LEU A 378 3.16 -17.43 -19.71
CA LEU A 378 4.02 -18.49 -19.17
C LEU A 378 4.11 -18.31 -17.67
N VAL A 379 4.02 -19.40 -16.90
CA VAL A 379 4.02 -19.37 -15.44
C VAL A 379 4.98 -20.40 -14.86
N ASP A 380 5.56 -20.07 -13.71
CA ASP A 380 6.26 -21.05 -12.88
C ASP A 380 5.19 -21.98 -12.26
N PRO A 381 5.17 -23.28 -12.64
CA PRO A 381 4.12 -24.20 -12.21
C PRO A 381 4.11 -24.44 -10.70
N ASP A 382 5.27 -24.30 -10.04
CA ASP A 382 5.39 -24.54 -8.60
C ASP A 382 4.90 -23.34 -7.78
N GLU A 383 4.93 -22.13 -8.37
CA GLU A 383 4.61 -20.89 -7.66
C GLU A 383 3.23 -20.31 -7.99
N ILE A 384 2.71 -20.57 -9.20
CA ILE A 384 1.49 -19.92 -9.70
C ILE A 384 0.25 -20.20 -8.84
N ASP A 385 0.26 -21.30 -8.09
CA ASP A 385 -0.83 -21.68 -7.20
C ASP A 385 -1.07 -20.67 -6.07
N CYS A 386 -0.10 -19.80 -5.74
CA CYS A 386 -0.34 -18.69 -4.82
C CYS A 386 -1.47 -17.75 -5.33
N LEU A 387 -1.53 -17.47 -6.64
CA LEU A 387 -2.56 -16.63 -7.25
C LEU A 387 -3.94 -17.28 -7.13
N LYS A 388 -4.04 -18.58 -7.44
CA LYS A 388 -5.29 -19.34 -7.31
C LYS A 388 -5.78 -19.38 -5.86
N ARG A 389 -4.87 -19.68 -4.92
CA ARG A 389 -5.18 -19.70 -3.48
C ARG A 389 -5.76 -18.37 -3.04
N VAL A 390 -5.10 -17.26 -3.35
CA VAL A 390 -5.59 -15.91 -3.02
C VAL A 390 -6.95 -15.61 -3.66
N GLY A 391 -7.22 -16.09 -4.88
CA GLY A 391 -8.55 -15.97 -5.51
C GLY A 391 -9.69 -16.68 -4.77
N CYS A 392 -9.37 -17.68 -3.95
CA CYS A 392 -10.31 -18.49 -3.18
C CYS A 392 -10.43 -18.10 -1.70
N LEU A 393 -9.74 -17.04 -1.24
CA LEU A 393 -9.77 -16.63 0.17
C LEU A 393 -11.18 -16.24 0.65
N ASN A 394 -11.39 -16.35 1.95
CA ASN A 394 -12.54 -15.80 2.66
C ASN A 394 -12.30 -14.32 2.98
N GLU A 395 -13.03 -13.41 2.33
CA GLU A 395 -12.85 -11.97 2.52
C GLU A 395 -13.44 -11.46 3.85
N GLU A 396 -14.24 -12.29 4.52
CA GLU A 396 -14.87 -12.03 5.82
C GLU A 396 -14.10 -12.68 6.98
N ALA A 397 -12.94 -13.27 6.73
CA ALA A 397 -12.16 -13.91 7.78
C ALA A 397 -11.73 -12.89 8.84
N GLU A 398 -11.77 -13.30 10.11
CA GLU A 398 -11.25 -12.52 11.24
C GLU A 398 -9.95 -13.08 11.81
N SER A 399 -9.52 -14.24 11.30
CA SER A 399 -8.28 -14.91 11.69
C SER A 399 -7.69 -15.75 10.57
N ILE A 400 -6.45 -16.18 10.75
CA ILE A 400 -5.75 -17.06 9.79
C ILE A 400 -6.46 -18.40 9.59
N TYR A 401 -7.16 -18.91 10.60
CA TYR A 401 -7.89 -20.19 10.50
C TYR A 401 -9.14 -20.10 9.62
N GLU A 402 -9.73 -18.92 9.52
CA GLU A 402 -10.91 -18.67 8.69
C GLU A 402 -10.56 -18.23 7.27
N LEU A 403 -9.28 -17.94 7.01
CA LEU A 403 -8.81 -17.35 5.75
C LEU A 403 -9.08 -18.23 4.53
N TYR A 404 -9.00 -19.55 4.69
CA TYR A 404 -9.27 -20.53 3.65
C TYR A 404 -10.16 -21.66 4.16
N LYS A 405 -10.87 -22.33 3.24
CA LYS A 405 -11.64 -23.54 3.55
C LYS A 405 -10.70 -24.69 3.96
N TYR A 406 -11.24 -25.69 4.64
CA TYR A 406 -10.48 -26.88 5.03
C TYR A 406 -10.26 -27.84 3.83
N PRO A 407 -9.06 -28.43 3.67
CA PRO A 407 -7.84 -28.18 4.44
C PRO A 407 -7.28 -26.77 4.16
N ASN A 408 -6.93 -26.04 5.22
CA ASN A 408 -6.52 -24.64 5.12
C ASN A 408 -5.04 -24.57 4.69
N PRO A 409 -4.72 -24.07 3.48
CA PRO A 409 -3.35 -24.01 2.98
C PRO A 409 -2.44 -23.08 3.80
N ALA A 410 -3.01 -22.14 4.54
CA ALA A 410 -2.24 -21.32 5.47
C ALA A 410 -1.71 -22.15 6.65
N CYS A 411 -2.19 -23.36 6.90
CA CYS A 411 -1.76 -24.23 8.01
C CYS A 411 -0.92 -25.43 7.55
N GLU A 412 -0.64 -25.56 6.26
CA GLU A 412 0.14 -26.65 5.67
C GLU A 412 1.66 -26.36 5.69
N ASP A 413 2.47 -27.40 5.51
CA ASP A 413 3.92 -27.24 5.41
C ASP A 413 4.27 -26.40 4.16
N GLY A 414 5.28 -25.53 4.27
CA GLY A 414 5.56 -24.53 3.23
C GLY A 414 4.83 -23.19 3.43
N SER A 415 3.92 -23.10 4.41
CA SER A 415 3.23 -21.86 4.73
C SER A 415 4.02 -21.00 5.74
N ILE A 416 3.82 -19.69 5.68
CA ILE A 416 4.43 -18.75 6.62
C ILE A 416 4.01 -19.08 8.07
N TRP A 417 2.75 -19.45 8.27
CA TRP A 417 2.26 -19.81 9.60
C TRP A 417 2.98 -21.05 10.15
N LYS A 418 3.11 -22.08 9.34
CA LYS A 418 3.68 -23.35 9.77
C LYS A 418 5.19 -23.26 9.95
N ASP A 419 5.87 -22.71 8.95
CA ASP A 419 7.33 -22.76 8.85
C ASP A 419 8.03 -21.69 9.69
N ILE A 420 7.40 -20.52 9.85
CA ILE A 420 7.99 -19.39 10.58
C ILE A 420 7.37 -19.25 11.96
N VAL A 421 6.04 -19.20 12.06
CA VAL A 421 5.36 -18.92 13.34
C VAL A 421 5.34 -20.15 14.27
N LEU A 422 5.00 -21.31 13.72
CA LEU A 422 4.93 -22.59 14.43
C LEU A 422 6.19 -23.44 14.29
N SER A 423 7.30 -22.81 13.87
CA SER A 423 8.57 -23.50 13.65
C SER A 423 9.02 -24.29 14.89
N PRO A 424 9.38 -25.59 14.76
CA PRO A 424 9.82 -26.41 15.90
C PRO A 424 11.07 -25.87 16.61
N SER A 425 11.95 -25.17 15.88
CA SER A 425 13.18 -24.57 16.42
C SER A 425 12.90 -23.40 17.36
N ARG A 426 11.72 -22.78 17.27
CA ARG A 426 11.33 -21.59 18.04
C ARG A 426 11.45 -21.81 19.55
N LEU A 427 11.13 -23.00 20.04
CA LEU A 427 11.22 -23.31 21.47
C LEU A 427 12.66 -23.19 22.00
N ASN A 428 13.64 -23.66 21.24
CA ASN A 428 15.04 -23.59 21.63
C ASN A 428 15.55 -22.15 21.58
N ILE A 429 15.19 -21.40 20.53
CA ILE A 429 15.51 -19.97 20.40
C ILE A 429 14.94 -19.17 21.58
N GLN A 430 13.68 -19.40 21.94
CA GLN A 430 13.05 -18.72 23.08
C GLN A 430 13.72 -19.05 24.42
N ARG A 431 14.18 -20.28 24.63
CA ARG A 431 14.89 -20.67 25.86
C ARG A 431 16.23 -19.94 25.98
N GLU A 432 16.98 -19.87 24.88
CA GLU A 432 18.25 -19.16 24.81
C GLU A 432 18.07 -17.66 25.03
N LEU A 433 17.17 -17.03 24.28
CA LEU A 433 16.83 -15.61 24.45
C LEU A 433 16.39 -15.31 25.89
N LYS A 434 15.52 -16.15 26.46
CA LYS A 434 15.04 -15.97 27.83
C LYS A 434 16.18 -15.96 28.85
N TYR A 435 17.15 -16.87 28.71
CA TYR A 435 18.31 -16.92 29.60
C TYR A 435 19.16 -15.65 29.49
N SER A 436 19.53 -15.25 28.27
CA SER A 436 20.39 -14.09 28.03
C SER A 436 19.72 -12.78 28.44
N ILE A 437 18.44 -12.58 28.10
CA ILE A 437 17.67 -11.39 28.50
C ILE A 437 17.63 -11.26 30.03
N GLN A 438 17.36 -12.34 30.77
CA GLN A 438 17.32 -12.29 32.24
C GLN A 438 18.67 -11.90 32.85
N LYS A 439 19.77 -12.35 32.25
CA LYS A 439 21.13 -12.01 32.68
C LYS A 439 21.43 -10.52 32.45
N VAL A 440 21.10 -9.99 31.28
CA VAL A 440 21.27 -8.57 30.94
C VAL A 440 20.40 -7.67 31.83
N GLU A 441 19.12 -7.98 31.98
CA GLU A 441 18.17 -7.19 32.78
C GLU A 441 18.61 -7.09 34.26
N ARG A 442 19.06 -8.21 34.86
CA ARG A 442 19.59 -8.21 36.23
C ARG A 442 20.87 -7.39 36.39
N SER A 443 21.75 -7.45 35.40
CA SER A 443 23.01 -6.71 35.42
C SER A 443 22.74 -5.20 35.37
N ASN A 444 21.81 -4.77 34.51
CA ASN A 444 21.39 -3.37 34.41
C ASN A 444 20.67 -2.85 35.66
N ASP A 445 19.88 -3.68 36.34
CA ASP A 445 19.27 -3.32 37.62
C ASP A 445 20.30 -3.15 38.75
N MET A 446 21.36 -3.99 38.80
CA MET A 446 22.44 -3.83 39.77
C MET A 446 23.21 -2.52 39.60
N PHE A 447 23.47 -2.08 38.37
CA PHE A 447 24.11 -0.78 38.11
C PHE A 447 23.24 0.42 38.54
N ARG A 448 21.91 0.31 38.50
CA ARG A 448 21.00 1.37 39.01
C ARG A 448 20.93 1.44 40.54
N VAL A 449 21.16 0.33 41.25
CA VAL A 449 21.10 0.27 42.71
C VAL A 449 22.45 0.60 43.35
N GLY A 450 23.58 0.26 42.70
CA GLY A 450 24.93 0.54 43.21
C GLY A 450 25.47 1.96 42.95
N GLY A 451 24.74 2.79 42.20
CA GLY A 451 25.11 4.17 41.87
C GLY A 451 24.37 5.26 42.67
N ARG A 452 23.73 4.92 43.79
CA ARG A 452 23.15 5.90 44.73
C ARG A 452 24.03 6.13 45.95
#